data_AF-A0A958MFW6-F1
#
_entry.id   AF-A0A958MFW6-F1
#
_cell.length_a   1.000
_cell.length_b   1.000
_cell.length_c   1.000
_cell.angle_alpha   90.00
_cell.angle_beta   90.00
_cell.angle_gamma   90.00
#
_symmetry.space_group_name_H-M   'P 1'
#
loop_
_entity.id
_entity.type
_entity.pdbx_description
1 polymer ?
#
loop_
_entity_poly.entity_id
_entity_poly.type
_entity_poly.pdbx_seq_one_letter_code
_entity_poly.pdbx_strand_id
1 'polypeptide(L)'
;MKITPRLFFILLFFTVGCQSQPTKLFETDKDFEKRAFEKIRFGEKFDLKRSVIVDTRSRFDHEMSRPPRSFHAYWKDWQLSGLSGENLKKQKQILQRQLALNGVDPLTQVVILGKALQGEGDEFAVAATLVSLGIKKITFVDEYSMQKSLVSLDIPPLANLPYWESDVTYQFDCQGSEPADLVVGNDSWGVKDLFNPDMSIKRKSFPKGIKVRIGDKTGRWAYGLALYLKEQGRQPCVL
;
A
#
# COMPACT_ATOMS: atom_id res chain seq x y z
N MET A 1 -66.93 -20.16 -18.87
CA MET A 1 -65.59 -20.80 -18.82
C MET A 1 -65.23 -21.05 -17.36
N LYS A 2 -65.12 -22.32 -16.92
CA LYS A 2 -64.76 -22.67 -15.54
C LYS A 2 -63.25 -22.85 -15.46
N ILE A 3 -62.55 -21.89 -14.87
CA ILE A 3 -61.11 -21.96 -14.62
C ILE A 3 -60.91 -23.00 -13.51
N THR A 4 -60.17 -24.07 -13.81
CA THR A 4 -59.89 -25.14 -12.86
C THR A 4 -58.82 -24.67 -11.87
N PRO A 5 -58.96 -24.96 -10.56
CA PRO A 5 -58.06 -24.47 -9.51
C PRO A 5 -56.60 -24.96 -9.67
N ARG A 6 -56.38 -26.02 -10.45
CA ARG A 6 -55.03 -26.50 -10.81
C ARG A 6 -54.27 -25.54 -11.73
N LEU A 7 -54.96 -24.82 -12.61
CA LEU A 7 -54.31 -23.88 -13.53
C LEU A 7 -53.87 -22.59 -12.81
N PHE A 8 -54.62 -22.18 -11.78
CA PHE A 8 -54.30 -21.00 -10.97
C PHE A 8 -53.04 -21.21 -10.11
N PHE A 9 -52.84 -22.42 -9.59
CA PHE A 9 -51.66 -22.76 -8.78
C PHE A 9 -50.36 -22.83 -9.60
N ILE A 10 -50.44 -23.27 -10.86
CA ILE A 10 -49.27 -23.29 -11.77
C ILE A 10 -48.88 -21.86 -12.17
N LEU A 11 -49.85 -20.98 -12.39
CA LEU A 11 -49.58 -19.58 -12.75
C LEU A 11 -48.94 -18.79 -11.58
N LEU A 12 -49.33 -19.09 -10.34
CA LEU A 12 -48.79 -18.42 -9.14
C LEU A 12 -47.32 -18.80 -8.86
N PHE A 13 -46.88 -20.00 -9.25
CA PHE A 13 -45.49 -20.44 -9.08
C PHE A 13 -44.52 -19.75 -10.04
N PHE A 14 -45.00 -19.29 -11.21
CA PHE A 14 -44.15 -18.59 -12.18
C PHE A 14 -43.83 -17.14 -11.76
N THR A 15 -44.61 -16.54 -10.85
CA THR A 15 -44.38 -15.14 -10.44
C THR A 15 -43.42 -14.97 -9.25
N VAL A 16 -42.96 -16.05 -8.61
CA VAL A 16 -42.10 -15.98 -7.40
C VAL A 16 -40.60 -16.13 -7.72
N GLY A 17 -40.22 -16.38 -8.98
CA GLY A 17 -38.86 -16.79 -9.35
C GLY A 17 -37.82 -15.69 -9.59
N CYS A 18 -38.18 -14.40 -9.64
CA CYS A 18 -37.20 -13.35 -9.98
C CYS A 18 -36.67 -12.66 -8.71
N GLN A 19 -35.95 -13.41 -7.88
CA GLN A 19 -35.16 -12.81 -6.79
C GLN A 19 -33.87 -12.28 -7.40
N SER A 20 -33.81 -10.98 -7.69
CA SER A 20 -32.60 -10.32 -8.17
C SER A 20 -31.50 -10.53 -7.15
N GLN A 21 -30.51 -11.38 -7.46
CA GLN A 21 -29.32 -11.46 -6.64
C GLN A 21 -28.69 -10.06 -6.59
N PRO A 22 -28.36 -9.55 -5.40
CA PRO A 22 -27.77 -8.23 -5.27
C PRO A 22 -26.50 -8.17 -6.12
N THR A 23 -26.49 -7.28 -7.10
CA THR A 23 -25.38 -7.10 -8.01
C THR A 23 -24.17 -6.65 -7.19
N LYS A 24 -23.17 -7.52 -7.05
CA LYS A 24 -21.90 -7.13 -6.45
C LYS A 24 -21.19 -6.20 -7.42
N LEU A 25 -21.14 -4.92 -7.08
CA LEU A 25 -20.34 -3.94 -7.80
C LEU A 25 -18.87 -4.15 -7.43
N PHE A 26 -18.06 -4.56 -8.40
CA PHE A 26 -16.62 -4.53 -8.30
C PHE A 26 -16.15 -3.22 -8.94
N GLU A 27 -15.76 -2.27 -8.11
CA GLU A 27 -15.20 -1.01 -8.61
C GLU A 27 -13.67 -1.18 -8.68
N THR A 28 -13.15 -1.29 -9.91
CA THR A 28 -11.70 -1.25 -10.12
C THR A 28 -11.22 0.17 -9.87
N ASP A 29 -10.65 0.40 -8.69
CA ASP A 29 -10.08 1.69 -8.33
C ASP A 29 -8.77 1.94 -9.08
N LYS A 30 -8.88 2.53 -10.28
CA LYS A 30 -7.73 2.89 -11.11
C LYS A 30 -6.82 3.95 -10.47
N ASP A 31 -7.34 4.69 -9.48
CA ASP A 31 -6.63 5.78 -8.83
C ASP A 31 -6.11 5.40 -7.43
N PHE A 32 -6.20 4.13 -7.03
CA PHE A 32 -5.79 3.66 -5.70
C PHE A 32 -4.37 4.12 -5.36
N GLU A 33 -3.43 3.92 -6.27
CA GLU A 33 -2.04 4.33 -6.07
C GLU A 33 -1.95 5.82 -5.77
N LYS A 34 -2.61 6.66 -6.57
CA LYS A 34 -2.58 8.12 -6.39
C LYS A 34 -3.13 8.49 -5.02
N ARG A 35 -4.26 7.91 -4.61
CA ARG A 35 -4.87 8.13 -3.29
C ARG A 35 -4.00 7.60 -2.15
N ALA A 36 -3.31 6.48 -2.35
CA ALA A 36 -2.37 5.93 -1.38
C ALA A 36 -1.18 6.88 -1.20
N PHE A 37 -0.62 7.41 -2.30
CA PHE A 37 0.44 8.41 -2.26
C PHE A 37 0.01 9.71 -1.62
N GLU A 38 -1.19 10.21 -1.89
CA GLU A 38 -1.70 11.44 -1.27
C GLU A 38 -1.86 11.33 0.24
N LYS A 39 -2.07 10.12 0.77
CA LYS A 39 -2.14 9.84 2.22
C LYS A 39 -0.79 9.65 2.87
N ILE A 40 0.23 9.37 2.08
CA ILE A 40 1.61 9.20 2.53
C ILE A 40 2.26 10.59 2.64
N ARG A 41 2.83 10.87 3.81
CA ARG A 41 3.50 12.13 4.09
C ARG A 41 4.98 11.88 4.38
N PHE A 42 5.86 12.62 3.71
CA PHE A 42 7.30 12.56 3.91
C PHE A 42 7.76 13.74 4.76
N GLY A 43 8.58 13.49 5.79
CA GLY A 43 9.17 14.54 6.62
C GLY A 43 8.19 15.33 7.49
N GLU A 44 6.94 14.89 7.58
CA GLU A 44 5.96 15.50 8.48
C GLU A 44 6.33 15.22 9.93
N LYS A 45 6.22 16.23 10.79
CA LYS A 45 6.41 16.06 12.23
C LYS A 45 5.28 15.17 12.76
N PHE A 46 5.63 14.22 13.61
CA PHE A 46 4.68 13.32 14.27
C PHE A 46 4.91 13.35 15.78
N ASP A 47 3.84 13.08 16.53
CA ASP A 47 3.91 12.98 17.98
C ASP A 47 4.07 11.53 18.41
N LEU A 48 5.27 11.18 18.92
CA LEU A 48 5.61 9.85 19.44
C LEU A 48 4.61 9.33 20.49
N LYS A 49 3.93 10.22 21.24
CA LYS A 49 2.94 9.85 22.25
C LYS A 49 1.58 9.51 21.65
N ARG A 50 1.33 9.82 20.38
CA ARG A 50 0.05 9.57 19.71
C ARG A 50 0.18 8.68 18.48
N SER A 51 1.39 8.53 17.96
CA SER A 51 1.66 7.66 16.82
C SER A 51 2.02 6.23 17.23
N VAL A 52 1.77 5.29 16.31
CA VAL A 52 2.31 3.93 16.37
C VAL A 52 3.38 3.78 15.31
N ILE A 53 4.51 3.18 15.68
CA ILE A 53 5.62 2.97 14.75
C ILE A 53 5.53 1.56 14.16
N VAL A 54 5.60 1.46 12.84
CA VAL A 54 5.69 0.20 12.10
C VAL A 54 7.10 0.12 11.55
N ASP A 55 7.91 -0.75 12.14
CA ASP A 55 9.32 -0.89 11.78
C ASP A 55 9.48 -1.97 10.71
N THR A 56 9.92 -1.56 9.53
CA THR A 56 10.12 -2.45 8.38
C THR A 56 11.59 -2.80 8.18
N ARG A 57 12.49 -2.41 9.09
CA ARG A 57 13.90 -2.82 9.06
C ARG A 57 14.03 -4.33 9.22
N SER A 58 15.26 -4.85 9.15
CA SER A 58 15.47 -6.26 9.47
C SER A 58 15.02 -6.56 10.90
N ARG A 59 14.57 -7.79 11.16
CA ARG A 59 14.17 -8.20 12.52
C ARG A 59 15.31 -7.99 13.52
N PHE A 60 16.55 -8.26 13.10
CA PHE A 60 17.72 -8.03 13.94
C PHE A 60 17.88 -6.54 14.31
N ASP A 61 17.78 -5.63 13.34
CA ASP A 61 17.90 -4.18 13.57
C ASP A 61 16.79 -3.68 14.53
N HIS A 62 15.57 -4.20 14.35
CA HIS A 62 14.44 -3.90 15.21
C HIS A 62 14.68 -4.34 16.66
N GLU A 63 15.11 -5.58 16.91
CA GLU A 63 15.35 -6.08 18.26
C GLU A 63 16.54 -5.39 18.93
N MET A 64 17.58 -5.06 18.17
CA MET A 64 18.77 -4.37 18.68
C MET A 64 18.49 -2.91 19.05
N SER A 65 17.57 -2.26 18.33
CA SER A 65 17.31 -0.82 18.45
C SER A 65 15.82 -0.50 18.31
N ARG A 66 14.99 -1.11 19.16
CA ARG A 66 13.53 -1.01 19.08
C ARG A 66 13.03 0.39 19.45
N PRO A 67 12.34 1.12 18.56
CA PRO A 67 11.66 2.35 18.95
C PRO A 67 10.52 2.08 19.95
N PRO A 68 10.25 2.98 20.91
CA PRO A 68 9.06 2.89 21.75
C PRO A 68 7.79 2.79 20.92
N ARG A 69 6.83 1.96 21.36
CA ARG A 69 5.55 1.75 20.66
C ARG A 69 5.71 1.34 19.19
N SER A 70 6.81 0.65 18.89
CA SER A 70 7.00 0.02 17.59
C SER A 70 6.68 -1.46 17.64
N PHE A 71 6.27 -1.99 16.50
CA PHE A 71 6.31 -3.42 16.23
C PHE A 71 6.95 -3.65 14.86
N HIS A 72 7.55 -4.83 14.70
CA HIS A 72 8.17 -5.23 13.46
C HIS A 72 7.12 -5.68 12.45
N ALA A 73 7.23 -5.20 11.22
CA ALA A 73 6.42 -5.65 10.09
C ALA A 73 7.34 -6.17 8.99
N TYR A 74 7.39 -7.50 8.85
CA TYR A 74 8.05 -8.10 7.71
C TYR A 74 7.17 -7.98 6.47
N TRP A 75 7.62 -7.22 5.48
CA TRP A 75 6.80 -6.85 4.31
C TRP A 75 6.17 -8.06 3.59
N LYS A 76 6.85 -9.22 3.55
CA LYS A 76 6.33 -10.43 2.90
C LYS A 76 5.09 -10.98 3.58
N ASP A 77 5.00 -10.87 4.91
CA ASP A 77 3.84 -11.31 5.68
C ASP A 77 2.66 -10.33 5.51
N TRP A 78 2.95 -9.13 5.00
CA TRP A 78 2.00 -8.05 4.77
C TRP A 78 1.58 -7.93 3.30
N GLN A 79 2.06 -8.82 2.42
CA GLN A 79 1.67 -8.79 1.02
C GLN A 79 0.22 -9.25 0.85
N LEU A 80 -0.56 -8.41 0.18
CA LEU A 80 -1.92 -8.74 -0.28
C LEU A 80 -1.97 -9.03 -1.79
N SER A 81 -0.91 -8.71 -2.51
CA SER A 81 -0.76 -8.97 -3.95
C SER A 81 -0.86 -10.46 -4.23
N GLY A 82 -1.63 -10.84 -5.26
CA GLY A 82 -1.83 -12.23 -5.65
C GLY A 82 -2.85 -13.00 -4.81
N LEU A 83 -3.38 -12.41 -3.72
CA LEU A 83 -4.51 -12.97 -2.99
C LEU A 83 -5.84 -12.49 -3.60
N SER A 84 -6.83 -13.36 -3.65
CA SER A 84 -8.18 -13.05 -4.12
C SER A 84 -9.25 -13.75 -3.29
N GLY A 85 -10.49 -13.29 -3.41
CA GLY A 85 -11.66 -13.88 -2.75
C GLY A 85 -11.51 -14.02 -1.23
N GLU A 86 -11.80 -15.21 -0.71
CA GLU A 86 -11.79 -15.49 0.72
C GLU A 86 -10.40 -15.41 1.36
N ASN A 87 -9.35 -15.77 0.61
CA ASN A 87 -7.97 -15.71 1.12
C ASN A 87 -7.53 -14.27 1.36
N LEU A 88 -7.86 -13.35 0.45
CA LEU A 88 -7.61 -11.93 0.64
C LEU A 88 -8.36 -11.39 1.85
N LYS A 89 -9.65 -11.73 1.98
CA LYS A 89 -10.48 -11.31 3.13
C LYS A 89 -9.89 -11.81 4.45
N LYS A 90 -9.53 -13.09 4.52
CA LYS A 90 -8.91 -13.70 5.71
C LYS A 90 -7.59 -13.04 6.06
N GLN A 91 -6.72 -12.79 5.08
CA GLN A 91 -5.43 -12.11 5.32
C GLN A 91 -5.64 -10.69 5.84
N LYS A 92 -6.57 -9.93 5.25
CA LYS A 92 -6.93 -8.59 5.74
C LYS A 92 -7.41 -8.64 7.19
N GLN A 93 -8.30 -9.57 7.54
CA GLN A 93 -8.80 -9.73 8.91
C GLN A 93 -7.67 -10.06 9.91
N ILE A 94 -6.71 -10.91 9.52
CA ILE A 94 -5.55 -11.24 10.36
C ILE A 94 -4.71 -9.98 10.61
N LEU A 95 -4.39 -9.22 9.56
CA LEU A 95 -3.61 -7.99 9.68
C LEU A 95 -4.36 -6.92 10.50
N GLN A 96 -5.66 -6.72 10.28
CA GLN A 96 -6.48 -5.80 11.06
C GLN A 96 -6.49 -6.16 12.55
N ARG A 97 -6.60 -7.45 12.87
CA ARG A 97 -6.53 -7.92 14.26
C ARG A 97 -5.16 -7.66 14.88
N GLN A 98 -4.08 -7.93 14.14
CA GLN A 98 -2.72 -7.63 14.61
C GLN A 98 -2.52 -6.14 14.84
N LEU A 99 -3.01 -5.29 13.94
CA LEU A 99 -2.97 -3.84 14.07
C LEU A 99 -3.76 -3.35 15.30
N ALA A 100 -4.99 -3.86 15.50
CA ALA A 100 -5.82 -3.52 16.64
C ALA A 100 -5.18 -3.92 17.99
N LEU A 101 -4.51 -5.08 18.04
CA LEU A 101 -3.71 -5.52 19.20
C LEU A 101 -2.49 -4.63 19.46
N ASN A 102 -2.02 -3.90 18.45
CA ASN A 102 -0.95 -2.90 18.59
C ASN A 102 -1.52 -1.48 18.69
N GLY A 103 -2.79 -1.32 19.07
CA GLY A 103 -3.41 -0.01 19.28
C GLY A 103 -3.48 0.86 18.02
N VAL A 104 -3.59 0.24 16.84
CA VAL A 104 -3.80 0.93 15.56
C VAL A 104 -5.25 0.80 15.14
N ASP A 105 -5.86 1.92 14.76
CA ASP A 105 -7.16 2.00 14.08
C ASP A 105 -7.06 2.87 12.80
N PRO A 106 -8.12 3.00 12.00
CA PRO A 106 -8.10 3.83 10.78
C PRO A 106 -7.73 5.31 10.96
N LEU A 107 -7.85 5.84 12.18
CA LEU A 107 -7.60 7.25 12.50
C LEU A 107 -6.24 7.48 13.17
N THR A 108 -5.62 6.42 13.67
CA THR A 108 -4.30 6.42 14.29
C THR A 108 -3.26 6.93 13.30
N GLN A 109 -2.35 7.78 13.77
CA GLN A 109 -1.19 8.18 12.99
C GLN A 109 -0.18 7.03 13.00
N VAL A 110 0.04 6.42 11.84
CA VAL A 110 1.02 5.35 11.68
C VAL A 110 2.30 5.91 11.08
N VAL A 111 3.41 5.65 11.74
CA VAL A 111 4.74 6.08 11.34
C VAL A 111 5.50 4.87 10.84
N ILE A 112 5.86 4.83 9.57
CA ILE A 112 6.62 3.73 8.98
C ILE A 112 8.10 4.08 9.08
N LEU A 113 8.82 3.26 9.84
CA LEU A 113 10.26 3.35 10.01
C LEU A 113 10.95 2.36 9.10
N GLY A 114 11.87 2.85 8.28
CA GLY A 114 12.72 2.00 7.46
C GLY A 114 14.04 2.67 7.10
N LYS A 115 14.69 2.16 6.06
CA LYS A 115 15.97 2.64 5.53
C LYS A 115 15.79 3.74 4.47
N ALA A 116 14.56 4.17 4.24
CA ALA A 116 14.20 5.27 3.34
C ALA A 116 14.81 5.08 1.94
N LEU A 117 15.63 6.02 1.47
CA LEU A 117 16.33 5.88 0.19
C LEU A 117 17.22 4.64 0.19
N GLN A 118 17.92 4.31 1.29
CA GLN A 118 18.76 3.12 1.36
C GLN A 118 17.98 1.81 1.45
N GLY A 119 16.64 1.89 1.54
CA GLY A 119 15.75 0.75 1.67
C GLY A 119 15.50 0.01 0.37
N GLU A 120 14.91 -1.17 0.53
CA GLU A 120 14.52 -2.05 -0.55
C GLU A 120 13.07 -1.81 -1.03
N GLY A 121 12.41 -0.75 -0.54
CA GLY A 121 11.00 -0.46 -0.84
C GLY A 121 10.01 -1.20 0.08
N ASP A 122 10.51 -1.88 1.10
CA ASP A 122 9.73 -2.61 2.11
C ASP A 122 8.75 -1.67 2.84
N GLU A 123 9.18 -0.43 3.09
CA GLU A 123 8.37 0.63 3.69
C GLU A 123 7.11 0.90 2.85
N PHE A 124 7.28 0.96 1.53
CA PHE A 124 6.19 1.25 0.60
C PHE A 124 5.22 0.10 0.48
N ALA A 125 5.71 -1.14 0.44
CA ALA A 125 4.86 -2.33 0.42
C ALA A 125 3.96 -2.37 1.68
N VAL A 126 4.54 -2.11 2.86
CA VAL A 126 3.77 -2.04 4.11
C VAL A 126 2.80 -0.86 4.11
N ALA A 127 3.20 0.31 3.61
CA ALA A 127 2.32 1.47 3.48
C ALA A 127 1.11 1.20 2.58
N ALA A 128 1.32 0.60 1.41
CA ALA A 128 0.26 0.26 0.48
C ALA A 128 -0.75 -0.71 1.13
N THR A 129 -0.25 -1.71 1.86
CA THR A 129 -1.10 -2.60 2.66
C THR A 129 -1.90 -1.83 3.70
N LEU A 130 -1.28 -0.96 4.50
CA LEU A 130 -1.98 -0.14 5.50
C LEU A 130 -3.08 0.74 4.88
N VAL A 131 -2.82 1.37 3.73
CA VAL A 131 -3.85 2.14 3.01
C VAL A 131 -5.00 1.24 2.58
N SER A 132 -4.71 0.03 2.07
CA SER A 132 -5.73 -0.94 1.65
C SER A 132 -6.59 -1.46 2.80
N LEU A 133 -6.07 -1.41 4.04
CA LEU A 133 -6.79 -1.73 5.27
C LEU A 133 -7.57 -0.54 5.83
N GLY A 134 -7.49 0.63 5.20
CA GLY A 134 -8.26 1.83 5.54
C GLY A 134 -7.54 2.84 6.44
N ILE A 135 -6.25 2.65 6.74
CA ILE A 135 -5.47 3.61 7.52
C ILE A 135 -5.34 4.93 6.74
N LYS A 136 -5.63 6.05 7.40
CA LYS A 136 -5.71 7.37 6.76
C LYS A 136 -4.45 8.22 6.88
N LYS A 137 -3.68 8.05 7.95
CA LYS A 137 -2.54 8.91 8.30
C LYS A 137 -1.27 8.07 8.36
N ILE A 138 -0.46 8.15 7.31
CA ILE A 138 0.79 7.40 7.19
C ILE A 138 1.94 8.37 6.96
N THR A 139 2.96 8.31 7.80
CA THR A 139 4.16 9.14 7.70
C THR A 139 5.39 8.25 7.55
N PHE A 140 6.27 8.54 6.59
CA PHE A 140 7.56 7.85 6.48
C PHE A 140 8.64 8.57 7.28
N VAL A 141 9.44 7.77 8.00
CA VAL A 141 10.57 8.26 8.78
C VAL A 141 11.80 7.40 8.52
N ASP A 142 12.92 8.07 8.32
CA ASP A 142 14.22 7.45 8.15
C ASP A 142 14.84 7.07 9.50
N GLU A 143 15.57 5.95 9.51
CA GLU A 143 16.26 5.39 10.67
C GLU A 143 17.13 6.44 11.39
N TYR A 144 17.91 7.21 10.63
CA TYR A 144 18.81 8.23 11.20
C TYR A 144 18.06 9.36 11.90
N SER A 145 16.84 9.67 11.45
CA SER A 145 16.00 10.70 12.07
C SER A 145 15.40 10.21 13.39
N MET A 146 15.13 8.91 13.50
CA MET A 146 14.60 8.31 14.72
C MET A 146 15.64 8.21 15.83
N GLN A 147 16.89 7.85 15.53
CA GLN A 147 17.93 7.66 16.56
C GLN A 147 18.08 8.86 17.50
N LYS A 148 17.91 10.09 16.99
CA LYS A 148 17.97 11.33 17.77
C LYS A 148 16.78 11.53 18.72
N SER A 149 15.64 10.92 18.42
CA SER A 149 14.38 11.09 19.15
C SER A 149 14.12 10.01 20.21
N LEU A 150 14.95 8.96 20.25
CA LEU A 150 14.78 7.79 21.13
C LEU A 150 15.34 7.97 22.54
N VAL A 151 15.98 9.10 22.83
CA VAL A 151 16.59 9.35 24.13
C VAL A 151 15.49 9.60 25.17
N SER A 152 15.21 8.58 26.00
CA SER A 152 14.54 8.67 27.31
C SER A 152 13.06 9.09 27.36
N LEU A 153 12.21 8.58 26.47
CA LEU A 153 10.77 8.71 26.65
C LEU A 153 10.19 7.48 27.36
N ASP A 154 9.77 7.66 28.61
CA ASP A 154 8.90 6.70 29.30
C ASP A 154 7.50 6.80 28.67
N ILE A 155 7.18 5.83 27.81
CA ILE A 155 5.94 5.81 27.04
C ILE A 155 5.17 4.57 27.45
N PRO A 156 3.90 4.72 27.90
CA PRO A 156 3.09 3.57 28.28
C PRO A 156 2.87 2.61 27.10
N PRO A 157 2.68 1.32 27.38
CA PRO A 157 2.32 0.36 26.35
C PRO A 157 1.02 0.75 25.67
N LEU A 158 0.90 0.37 24.40
CA LEU A 158 -0.32 0.57 23.62
C LEU A 158 -1.47 -0.26 24.21
N ALA A 159 -2.61 0.38 24.41
CA ALA A 159 -3.84 -0.34 24.73
C ALA A 159 -4.40 -1.00 23.46
N ASN A 160 -4.94 -2.20 23.60
CA ASN A 160 -5.65 -2.86 22.52
C ASN A 160 -6.87 -2.04 22.11
N LEU A 161 -7.09 -1.91 20.80
CA LEU A 161 -8.28 -1.26 20.24
C LEU A 161 -9.27 -2.30 19.70
N PRO A 162 -10.56 -1.95 19.55
CA PRO A 162 -11.52 -2.80 18.86
C PRO A 162 -11.11 -3.01 17.40
N TYR A 163 -11.45 -4.17 16.84
CA TYR A 163 -11.25 -4.43 15.42
C TYR A 163 -12.22 -3.58 14.58
N TRP A 164 -11.81 -3.26 13.36
CA TRP A 164 -12.66 -2.61 12.37
C TRP A 164 -12.79 -3.49 11.14
N GLU A 165 -13.93 -3.40 10.46
CA GLU A 165 -14.06 -3.94 9.11
C GLU A 165 -13.63 -2.87 8.12
N SER A 166 -12.88 -3.26 7.09
CA SER A 166 -12.54 -2.34 6.01
C SER A 166 -13.69 -2.35 5.01
N ASP A 167 -14.42 -1.24 4.93
CA ASP A 167 -15.52 -1.10 3.95
C ASP A 167 -15.01 -1.15 2.49
N VAL A 168 -13.70 -1.00 2.27
CA VAL A 168 -13.12 -0.88 0.94
C VAL A 168 -12.36 -2.13 0.53
N THR A 169 -12.95 -2.89 -0.39
CA THR A 169 -12.30 -4.04 -1.01
C THR A 169 -11.58 -3.57 -2.28
N TYR A 170 -10.33 -3.12 -2.15
CA TYR A 170 -9.48 -2.89 -3.31
C TYR A 170 -9.00 -4.22 -3.88
N GLN A 171 -9.21 -4.42 -5.18
CA GLN A 171 -8.67 -5.55 -5.94
C GLN A 171 -7.64 -4.98 -6.92
N PHE A 172 -6.38 -5.41 -6.77
CA PHE A 172 -5.31 -5.02 -7.68
C PHE A 172 -5.43 -5.89 -8.94
N ASP A 173 -5.97 -5.32 -10.01
CA ASP A 173 -6.04 -6.00 -11.30
C ASP A 173 -4.95 -5.46 -12.23
N CYS A 174 -3.91 -6.27 -12.43
CA CYS A 174 -2.80 -5.97 -13.33
C CYS A 174 -2.98 -6.63 -14.72
N GLN A 175 -4.19 -6.96 -15.14
CA GLN A 175 -4.45 -7.53 -16.47
C GLN A 175 -4.56 -6.41 -17.53
N GLY A 176 -3.57 -6.30 -18.43
CA GLY A 176 -3.76 -5.55 -19.68
C GLY A 176 -2.58 -4.81 -20.32
N SER A 177 -1.36 -4.81 -19.79
CA SER A 177 -0.22 -4.18 -20.48
C SER A 177 0.78 -5.24 -20.99
N GLU A 178 0.95 -5.33 -22.31
CA GLU A 178 1.99 -6.15 -22.93
C GLU A 178 3.39 -5.80 -22.37
N PRO A 179 4.28 -6.80 -22.20
CA PRO A 179 5.65 -6.57 -21.78
C PRO A 179 6.46 -5.95 -22.93
N ALA A 180 6.89 -4.70 -22.77
CA ALA A 180 7.84 -4.06 -23.67
C ALA A 180 9.20 -3.99 -22.97
N ASP A 181 10.22 -4.55 -23.63
CA ASP A 181 11.60 -4.62 -23.15
C ASP A 181 12.35 -3.30 -23.41
N LEU A 182 13.04 -2.78 -22.39
CA LEU A 182 14.01 -1.69 -22.53
C LEU A 182 15.41 -2.17 -22.12
N VAL A 183 16.48 -1.64 -22.69
CA VAL A 183 17.87 -1.94 -22.31
C VAL A 183 18.52 -0.63 -21.88
N VAL A 184 19.00 -0.54 -20.64
CA VAL A 184 19.74 0.63 -20.13
C VAL A 184 21.23 0.38 -20.34
N GLY A 185 21.88 1.27 -21.09
CA GLY A 185 23.32 1.21 -21.37
C GLY A 185 24.19 1.51 -20.15
N ASN A 186 25.44 1.07 -20.22
CA ASN A 186 26.47 0.97 -19.16
C ASN A 186 26.93 2.28 -18.48
N ASP A 187 26.23 3.39 -18.61
CA ASP A 187 26.68 4.66 -18.03
C ASP A 187 26.10 4.82 -16.60
N SER A 188 26.98 4.86 -15.62
CA SER A 188 26.67 4.92 -14.18
C SER A 188 26.22 6.33 -13.75
N TRP A 189 24.91 6.58 -13.77
CA TRP A 189 24.32 7.76 -13.12
C TRP A 189 24.12 7.47 -11.62
N GLY A 190 24.61 8.36 -10.75
CA GLY A 190 24.45 8.25 -9.31
C GLY A 190 23.08 8.75 -8.84
N VAL A 191 22.49 8.10 -7.83
CA VAL A 191 21.19 8.49 -7.21
C VAL A 191 21.17 9.97 -6.75
N LYS A 192 22.33 10.55 -6.41
CA LYS A 192 22.45 11.95 -5.98
C LYS A 192 22.15 12.96 -7.09
N ASP A 193 22.31 12.57 -8.35
CA ASP A 193 22.17 13.47 -9.48
C ASP A 193 20.69 13.66 -9.88
N LEU A 194 19.81 12.71 -9.57
CA LEU A 194 18.38 12.76 -9.89
C LEU A 194 17.55 13.66 -8.94
N PHE A 195 18.08 14.00 -7.77
CA PHE A 195 17.39 14.79 -6.74
C PHE A 195 18.05 16.15 -6.48
N ASN A 196 18.90 16.63 -7.41
CA ASN A 196 19.50 17.96 -7.31
C ASN A 196 18.50 19.04 -7.80
N PRO A 197 17.98 19.92 -6.93
CA PRO A 197 16.95 20.91 -7.31
C PRO A 197 17.46 21.96 -8.31
N ASP A 198 18.78 22.11 -8.49
CA ASP A 198 19.39 23.08 -9.40
C ASP A 198 19.59 22.55 -10.84
N MET A 199 19.21 21.30 -11.14
CA MET A 199 19.37 20.77 -12.49
C MET A 199 18.28 21.29 -13.43
N SER A 200 18.54 22.43 -14.08
CA SER A 200 17.72 22.91 -15.20
C SER A 200 17.89 21.96 -16.41
N ILE A 201 17.09 20.91 -16.47
CA ILE A 201 17.07 19.95 -17.58
C ILE A 201 16.59 20.70 -18.83
N LYS A 202 17.52 21.07 -19.72
CA LYS A 202 17.18 21.56 -21.06
C LYS A 202 16.36 20.47 -21.74
N ARG A 203 15.09 20.77 -22.03
CA ARG A 203 14.09 19.93 -22.71
C ARG A 203 14.68 19.34 -24.01
N LYS A 204 15.36 18.21 -23.95
CA LYS A 204 15.49 17.32 -25.10
C LYS A 204 14.25 16.44 -25.11
N SER A 205 13.49 16.54 -26.19
CA SER A 205 12.25 15.79 -26.42
C SER A 205 12.52 14.28 -26.37
N PHE A 206 12.06 13.62 -25.31
CA PHE A 206 12.05 12.16 -25.25
C PHE A 206 10.82 11.60 -25.97
N PRO A 207 10.96 10.56 -26.81
CA PRO A 207 9.83 9.95 -27.50
C PRO A 207 8.76 9.42 -26.51
N LYS A 208 7.50 9.35 -27.00
CA LYS A 208 6.35 8.86 -26.24
C LYS A 208 6.45 7.34 -26.05
N GLY A 209 6.27 6.89 -24.81
CA GLY A 209 6.37 5.48 -24.41
C GLY A 209 7.78 5.11 -23.93
N ILE A 210 7.97 5.04 -22.61
CA ILE A 210 9.22 4.58 -21.97
C ILE A 210 8.83 3.55 -20.90
N LYS A 211 9.45 2.36 -20.91
CA LYS A 211 9.58 1.48 -19.73
C LYS A 211 11.07 1.41 -19.36
N VAL A 212 11.41 1.21 -18.10
CA VAL A 212 12.79 1.15 -17.58
C VAL A 212 13.13 -0.30 -17.25
N ARG A 213 14.30 -0.81 -17.65
CA ARG A 213 14.79 -2.15 -17.24
C ARG A 213 16.07 -1.98 -16.46
N ILE A 214 16.07 -2.44 -15.22
CA ILE A 214 17.20 -2.29 -14.30
C ILE A 214 18.14 -3.48 -14.50
N GLY A 215 19.31 -3.21 -15.05
CA GLY A 215 20.40 -4.16 -15.11
C GLY A 215 20.99 -4.37 -13.72
N ASP A 216 20.75 -5.57 -13.20
CA ASP A 216 21.41 -6.26 -12.09
C ASP A 216 21.34 -5.69 -10.65
N LYS A 217 20.97 -6.61 -9.73
CA LYS A 217 20.92 -6.59 -8.25
C LYS A 217 20.30 -5.40 -7.49
N THR A 218 19.92 -4.32 -8.14
CA THR A 218 19.32 -3.12 -7.50
C THR A 218 17.96 -2.72 -8.08
N GLY A 219 17.17 -3.72 -8.49
CA GLY A 219 15.84 -3.54 -9.13
C GLY A 219 14.76 -2.82 -8.32
N ARG A 220 15.03 -2.36 -7.09
CA ARG A 220 14.00 -1.83 -6.16
C ARG A 220 13.86 -0.31 -6.18
N TRP A 221 14.81 0.40 -6.81
CA TRP A 221 14.74 1.84 -7.09
C TRP A 221 13.83 2.19 -8.28
N ALA A 222 13.39 1.18 -9.06
CA ALA A 222 12.45 1.35 -10.16
C ALA A 222 11.15 2.00 -9.71
N TYR A 223 10.70 1.75 -8.48
CA TYR A 223 9.47 2.32 -7.95
C TYR A 223 9.59 3.83 -7.68
N GLY A 224 10.72 4.29 -7.14
CA GLY A 224 11.02 5.73 -6.98
C GLY A 224 11.16 6.46 -8.31
N LEU A 225 11.82 5.82 -9.30
CA LEU A 225 11.96 6.36 -10.65
C LEU A 225 10.63 6.34 -11.42
N ALA A 226 9.82 5.30 -11.22
CA ALA A 226 8.46 5.20 -11.74
C ALA A 226 7.55 6.30 -11.18
N LEU A 227 7.73 6.67 -9.91
CA LEU A 227 7.03 7.78 -9.27
C LEU A 227 7.44 9.14 -9.83
N TYR A 228 8.73 9.35 -10.05
CA TYR A 228 9.24 10.56 -10.72
C TYR A 228 8.74 10.67 -12.18
N LEU A 229 8.69 9.55 -12.91
CA LEU A 229 8.13 9.50 -14.27
C LEU A 229 6.60 9.71 -14.29
N LYS A 230 5.91 9.39 -13.19
CA LYS A 230 4.47 9.63 -12.99
C LYS A 230 4.13 11.09 -12.71
N GLU A 231 4.98 11.82 -11.99
CA GLU A 231 4.89 13.29 -11.85
C GLU A 231 5.03 14.02 -13.20
N GLN A 232 5.71 13.43 -14.18
CA GLN A 232 5.83 13.93 -15.56
C GLN A 232 4.68 13.46 -16.49
N GLY A 233 3.61 12.87 -15.93
CA GLY A 233 2.40 12.49 -16.67
C GLY A 233 2.50 11.17 -17.43
N ARG A 234 3.28 10.19 -16.97
CA ARG A 234 3.38 8.84 -17.59
C ARG A 234 3.02 7.74 -16.57
N GLN A 235 2.27 6.71 -16.98
CA GLN A 235 1.86 5.60 -16.10
C GLN A 235 2.79 4.39 -16.24
N PRO A 236 3.64 4.10 -15.25
CA PRO A 236 4.24 2.78 -15.11
C PRO A 236 3.39 1.89 -14.19
N CYS A 237 3.05 0.69 -14.66
CA CYS A 237 2.77 -0.43 -13.77
C CYS A 237 4.12 -1.05 -13.40
N VAL A 238 4.45 -1.09 -12.11
CA VAL A 238 5.66 -1.73 -11.60
C VAL A 238 5.25 -3.06 -10.96
N LEU A 239 5.84 -4.15 -11.43
CA LEU A 239 5.75 -5.49 -10.83
C LEU A 239 6.91 -5.67 -9.85
#